data_AF-A0AAN8XK38-F1
#
_entry.id   AF-A0AAN8XK38-F1
#
_cell.length_a   1.000
_cell.length_b   1.000
_cell.length_c   1.000
_cell.angle_alpha   90.00
_cell.angle_beta   90.00
_cell.angle_gamma   90.00
#
_symmetry.space_group_name_H-M   'P 1'
#
loop_
_entity.id
_entity.type
_entity.pdbx_description
1 polymer ?
#
loop_
_entity_poly.entity_id
_entity_poly.type
_entity_poly.pdbx_seq_one_letter_code
_entity_poly.pdbx_strand_id
1 'polypeptide(L)'
;SCSKEEDLNTLCSLVEDYSRTLLKRKDSFVLCPFRGSRLFTYSTIQDGECSDSPSDIISERNDTILQFSYNHCAGQSHGNAIPHSLRVECVAAWQEGLTFYLMGRVEDQPSSGGKYYCFTYKEIENEKYRYLMSQTGTDSCGELDFSAEKTYKVYDETKGIVLSFILYKV
;
A
#
# COMPACT_ATOMS: atom_id res chain seq x y z
N SER A 1 -14.48 -41.57 -1.87
CA SER A 1 -15.24 -40.98 -2.99
C SER A 1 -14.78 -39.54 -3.12
N CYS A 2 -14.22 -39.14 -4.26
CA CYS A 2 -13.80 -37.76 -4.51
C CYS A 2 -14.84 -37.15 -5.46
N SER A 3 -15.48 -36.06 -5.05
CA SER A 3 -16.49 -35.35 -5.85
C SER A 3 -15.84 -34.69 -7.07
N LYS A 4 -16.60 -34.60 -8.17
CA LYS A 4 -16.16 -34.00 -9.43
C LYS A 4 -15.68 -32.57 -9.21
N GLU A 5 -14.64 -32.20 -9.93
CA GLU A 5 -14.11 -30.84 -10.01
C GLU A 5 -15.24 -29.91 -10.50
N GLU A 6 -15.71 -29.04 -9.61
CA GLU A 6 -16.70 -28.01 -9.96
C GLU A 6 -15.98 -26.80 -10.57
N ASP A 7 -16.56 -26.24 -11.63
CA ASP A 7 -15.99 -25.04 -12.25
C ASP A 7 -16.02 -23.86 -11.28
N LEU A 8 -15.01 -22.99 -11.38
CA LEU A 8 -14.80 -21.89 -10.44
C LEU A 8 -16.00 -20.94 -10.39
N ASN A 9 -16.72 -20.77 -11.51
CA ASN A 9 -17.91 -19.93 -11.56
C ASN A 9 -19.05 -20.52 -10.71
N THR A 10 -19.16 -21.86 -10.66
CA THR A 10 -20.15 -22.56 -9.85
C THR A 10 -19.83 -22.42 -8.37
N LEU A 11 -18.57 -22.56 -7.98
CA LEU A 11 -18.14 -22.38 -6.59
C LEU A 11 -18.32 -20.94 -6.10
N CYS A 12 -18.00 -19.94 -6.93
CA CYS A 12 -18.21 -18.53 -6.58
C CYS A 12 -19.70 -18.16 -6.43
N SER A 13 -20.60 -18.85 -7.14
CA SER A 13 -22.05 -18.63 -7.02
C SER A 13 -22.66 -19.16 -5.71
N LEU A 14 -21.92 -19.98 -4.96
CA LEU A 14 -22.34 -20.57 -3.68
C LEU A 14 -21.93 -19.71 -2.47
N VAL A 15 -21.18 -18.64 -2.69
CA VAL A 15 -20.74 -17.72 -1.64
C VAL A 15 -21.84 -16.67 -1.45
N GLU A 16 -22.67 -16.83 -0.42
CA GLU A 16 -23.65 -15.79 -0.06
C GLU A 16 -22.91 -14.57 0.52
N ASP A 17 -22.98 -13.48 -0.23
CA ASP A 17 -22.10 -12.31 -0.15
C ASP A 17 -22.54 -11.30 0.94
N TYR A 18 -22.21 -11.58 2.20
CA TYR A 18 -22.28 -10.59 3.29
C TYR A 18 -20.94 -10.35 4.00
N SER A 19 -20.01 -11.30 3.88
CA SER A 19 -18.66 -11.13 4.38
C SER A 19 -17.77 -10.92 3.17
N ARG A 20 -17.22 -9.71 3.01
CA ARG A 20 -16.25 -9.29 1.98
C ARG A 20 -14.94 -10.11 2.07
N THR A 21 -15.08 -11.42 1.99
CA THR A 21 -14.03 -12.41 2.25
C THR A 21 -13.31 -12.61 0.95
N LEU A 22 -12.02 -12.26 0.91
CA LEU A 22 -11.22 -12.39 -0.30
C LEU A 22 -10.94 -13.85 -0.61
N LEU A 23 -11.56 -14.34 -1.69
CA LEU A 23 -11.24 -15.65 -2.25
C LEU A 23 -10.07 -15.51 -3.23
N LYS A 24 -8.88 -15.95 -2.80
CA LYS A 24 -7.68 -15.96 -3.65
C LYS A 24 -7.57 -17.32 -4.36
N ARG A 25 -7.40 -17.29 -5.69
CA ARG A 25 -7.01 -18.50 -6.43
C ARG A 25 -5.60 -18.90 -6.00
N LYS A 26 -5.43 -20.16 -5.61
CA LYS A 26 -4.20 -20.70 -5.00
C LYS A 26 -2.92 -20.41 -5.81
N ASP A 27 -3.03 -20.35 -7.14
CA ASP A 27 -1.90 -20.18 -8.06
C ASP A 27 -1.91 -18.88 -8.86
N SER A 28 -2.67 -17.86 -8.42
CA SER A 28 -2.59 -16.51 -9.02
C SER A 28 -1.79 -15.56 -8.13
N PHE A 29 -0.77 -14.91 -8.70
CA PHE A 29 -0.08 -13.79 -8.09
C PHE A 29 -0.82 -12.49 -8.41
N VAL A 30 -0.87 -11.56 -7.46
CA VAL A 30 -1.42 -10.23 -7.67
C VAL A 30 -0.25 -9.28 -7.87
N LEU A 31 -0.30 -8.54 -8.98
CA LEU A 31 0.70 -7.51 -9.25
C LEU A 31 0.38 -6.27 -8.41
N CYS A 32 1.41 -5.74 -7.78
CA CYS A 32 1.33 -4.51 -7.03
C CYS A 32 1.16 -3.30 -7.95
N PRO A 33 0.46 -2.24 -7.48
CA PRO A 33 0.52 -0.94 -8.13
C PRO A 33 1.93 -0.34 -8.01
N PHE A 34 2.17 0.78 -8.69
CA PHE A 34 3.44 1.51 -8.60
C PHE A 34 4.67 0.71 -9.04
N ARG A 35 4.59 0.04 -10.19
CA ARG A 35 5.75 -0.65 -10.78
C ARG A 35 6.96 0.28 -10.87
N GLY A 36 8.14 -0.29 -10.59
CA GLY A 36 9.39 0.47 -10.47
C GLY A 36 9.60 1.07 -9.08
N SER A 37 10.14 2.28 -9.05
CA SER A 37 10.49 2.98 -7.81
C SER A 37 9.78 4.33 -7.77
N ARG A 38 9.10 4.66 -6.68
CA ARG A 38 8.48 5.97 -6.48
C ARG A 38 8.96 6.60 -5.19
N LEU A 39 8.91 7.92 -5.17
CA LEU A 39 9.03 8.67 -3.92
C LEU A 39 7.65 8.84 -3.30
N PHE A 40 7.61 8.89 -1.97
CA PHE A 40 6.43 9.28 -1.23
C PHE A 40 6.77 10.14 -0.02
N THR A 41 5.84 10.99 0.37
CA THR A 41 5.80 11.56 1.73
C THR A 41 4.62 10.93 2.45
N TYR A 42 4.66 10.90 3.79
CA TYR A 42 3.63 10.25 4.57
C TYR A 42 3.21 11.09 5.76
N SER A 43 2.03 10.82 6.30
CA SER A 43 1.57 11.39 7.56
C SER A 43 1.05 10.29 8.46
N THR A 44 1.29 10.40 9.77
CA THR A 44 0.69 9.52 10.78
C THR A 44 -0.26 10.34 11.66
N ILE A 45 -1.26 9.69 12.24
CA ILE A 45 -2.17 10.34 13.20
C ILE A 45 -1.39 10.93 14.38
N GLN A 46 -0.30 10.27 14.79
CA GLN A 46 0.43 10.57 16.02
C GLN A 46 1.48 11.66 15.83
N ASP A 47 2.14 11.68 14.67
CA ASP A 47 3.30 12.53 14.44
C ASP A 47 3.06 13.64 13.41
N GLY A 48 1.90 13.64 12.76
CA GLY A 48 1.58 14.59 11.71
C GLY A 48 2.28 14.29 10.38
N GLU A 49 2.45 15.33 9.56
CA GLU A 49 2.99 15.23 8.21
C GLU A 49 4.53 15.13 8.22
N CYS A 50 5.04 14.11 7.52
CA CYS A 50 6.45 13.89 7.25
C CYS A 50 6.73 14.13 5.76
N SER A 51 7.05 15.39 5.42
CA SER A 51 7.28 15.85 4.05
C SER A 51 8.69 16.35 3.75
N ASP A 52 9.52 16.54 4.78
CA ASP A 52 10.87 17.11 4.65
C ASP A 52 11.89 16.14 4.04
N SER A 53 11.68 14.84 4.22
CA SER A 53 12.55 13.78 3.70
C SER A 53 11.71 12.75 2.95
N PRO A 54 11.65 12.82 1.59
CA PRO A 54 10.91 11.85 0.80
C PRO A 54 11.42 10.43 1.05
N SER A 55 10.50 9.51 1.24
CA SER A 55 10.72 8.07 1.41
C SER A 55 10.55 7.34 0.08
N ASP A 56 10.97 6.08 0.00
CA ASP A 56 11.00 5.30 -1.24
C ASP A 56 10.03 4.11 -1.17
N ILE A 57 9.24 3.91 -2.22
CA ILE A 57 8.47 2.70 -2.45
C ILE A 57 8.99 1.98 -3.69
N ILE A 58 9.36 0.71 -3.54
CA ILE A 58 9.94 -0.11 -4.61
C ILE A 58 9.08 -1.34 -4.82
N SER A 59 8.76 -1.62 -6.08
CA SER A 59 8.13 -2.86 -6.53
C SER A 59 9.19 -3.95 -6.71
N GLU A 60 9.07 -5.05 -5.97
CA GLU A 60 10.02 -6.16 -5.93
C GLU A 60 9.40 -7.48 -6.42
N ARG A 61 10.27 -8.49 -6.61
CA ARG A 61 9.89 -9.88 -6.91
C ARG A 61 8.88 -9.95 -8.06
N ASN A 62 9.26 -9.41 -9.22
CA ASN A 62 8.41 -9.33 -10.42
C ASN A 62 7.07 -8.62 -10.15
N ASP A 63 7.14 -7.49 -9.45
CA ASP A 63 5.99 -6.65 -9.08
C ASP A 63 4.94 -7.33 -8.20
N THR A 64 5.32 -8.26 -7.32
CA THR A 64 4.38 -8.92 -6.39
C THR A 64 4.52 -8.44 -4.95
N ILE A 65 5.54 -7.63 -4.66
CA ILE A 65 5.80 -7.04 -3.34
C ILE A 65 6.06 -5.55 -3.47
N LEU A 66 5.52 -4.77 -2.54
CA LEU A 66 5.94 -3.39 -2.30
C LEU A 66 6.81 -3.32 -1.05
N GLN A 67 7.99 -2.74 -1.19
CA GLN A 67 8.83 -2.35 -0.08
C GLN A 67 8.73 -0.85 0.14
N PHE A 68 8.22 -0.44 1.29
CA PHE A 68 8.23 0.94 1.78
C PHE A 68 9.46 1.15 2.65
N SER A 69 10.34 2.08 2.27
CA SER A 69 11.54 2.44 3.03
C SER A 69 11.35 3.84 3.59
N TYR A 70 11.10 3.94 4.90
CA TYR A 70 10.74 5.19 5.56
C TYR A 70 11.99 5.95 5.99
N ASN A 71 12.10 7.19 5.52
CA ASN A 71 13.07 8.14 6.03
C ASN A 71 12.55 8.83 7.29
N HIS A 72 13.48 9.22 8.17
CA HIS A 72 13.15 9.91 9.41
C HIS A 72 12.80 11.38 9.14
N CYS A 73 11.75 11.88 9.79
CA CYS A 73 11.42 13.30 9.79
C CYS A 73 11.94 14.04 11.02
N ALA A 74 12.26 15.32 10.84
CA ALA A 74 12.74 16.18 11.91
C ALA A 74 11.63 16.37 12.97
N GLY A 75 11.97 16.17 14.25
CA GLY A 75 11.05 16.40 15.37
C GLY A 75 10.17 15.20 15.78
N GLN A 76 10.22 14.07 15.06
CA GLN A 76 9.60 12.83 15.53
C GLN A 76 10.38 12.24 16.71
N SER A 77 9.70 12.01 17.84
CA SER A 77 10.28 11.32 18.99
C SER A 77 10.30 9.82 18.75
N HIS A 78 11.39 9.13 19.11
CA HIS A 78 11.59 7.68 18.94
C HIS A 78 10.56 6.77 19.65
N GLY A 79 9.54 7.32 20.31
CA GLY A 79 8.60 6.58 21.17
C GLY A 79 7.64 5.66 20.43
N ASN A 80 7.20 6.02 19.21
CA ASN A 80 6.33 5.20 18.36
C ASN A 80 6.98 4.98 17.00
N ALA A 81 8.11 4.25 16.99
CA ALA A 81 8.94 4.09 15.80
C ALA A 81 8.17 3.44 14.63
N ILE A 82 7.94 4.21 13.58
CA ILE A 82 7.57 3.68 12.26
C ILE A 82 8.71 2.72 11.84
N PRO A 83 8.39 1.50 11.37
CA PRO A 83 9.43 0.58 10.95
C PRO A 83 10.24 1.23 9.82
N HIS A 84 11.57 1.09 9.87
CA HIS A 84 12.43 1.64 8.82
C HIS A 84 12.09 1.06 7.44
N SER A 85 11.65 -0.20 7.39
CA SER A 85 11.19 -0.87 6.17
C SER A 85 9.93 -1.68 6.44
N LEU A 86 8.98 -1.62 5.50
CA LEU A 86 7.76 -2.44 5.47
C LEU A 86 7.65 -3.14 4.12
N ARG A 87 7.66 -4.48 4.13
CA ARG A 87 7.45 -5.31 2.95
C ARG A 87 6.03 -5.88 2.95
N VAL A 88 5.26 -5.59 1.91
CA VAL A 88 3.90 -6.12 1.72
C VAL A 88 3.80 -6.91 0.43
N GLU A 89 3.41 -8.17 0.54
CA GLU A 89 3.02 -9.00 -0.60
C GLU A 89 1.59 -8.62 -1.03
N CYS A 90 1.42 -8.26 -2.30
CA CYS A 90 0.10 -7.95 -2.84
C CYS A 90 -0.73 -9.23 -2.96
N VAL A 91 -1.88 -9.27 -2.28
CA VAL A 91 -2.74 -10.46 -2.23
C VAL A 91 -4.09 -10.27 -2.91
N ALA A 92 -4.56 -9.02 -3.03
CA ALA A 92 -5.76 -8.65 -3.78
C ALA A 92 -5.66 -7.20 -4.23
N ALA A 93 -6.16 -6.88 -5.42
CA ALA A 93 -6.27 -5.53 -5.92
C ALA A 93 -7.55 -5.39 -6.74
N TRP A 94 -8.28 -4.29 -6.54
CA TRP A 94 -9.50 -4.00 -7.28
C TRP A 94 -9.74 -2.49 -7.38
N GLN A 95 -10.74 -2.12 -8.17
CA GLN A 95 -11.11 -0.73 -8.42
C GLN A 95 -12.63 -0.58 -8.34
N GLU A 96 -13.10 0.46 -7.65
CA GLU A 96 -14.49 0.87 -7.61
C GLU A 96 -14.58 2.35 -8.00
N GLY A 97 -15.13 2.63 -9.19
CA GLY A 97 -15.12 3.97 -9.76
C GLY A 97 -13.69 4.49 -9.98
N LEU A 98 -13.33 5.58 -9.31
CA LEU A 98 -11.98 6.19 -9.36
C LEU A 98 -11.10 5.79 -8.18
N THR A 99 -11.61 4.95 -7.28
CA THR A 99 -10.89 4.49 -6.09
C THR A 99 -10.27 3.14 -6.37
N PHE A 100 -8.99 3.00 -6.06
CA PHE A 100 -8.27 1.75 -6.13
C PHE A 100 -8.03 1.21 -4.72
N TYR A 101 -8.03 -0.11 -4.62
CA TYR A 101 -7.86 -0.83 -3.37
C TYR A 101 -6.81 -1.90 -3.56
N LEU A 102 -5.93 -2.03 -2.57
CA LEU A 102 -4.90 -3.04 -2.51
C LEU A 102 -4.90 -3.64 -1.11
N MET A 103 -4.98 -4.95 -1.03
CA MET A 103 -4.67 -5.67 0.20
C MET A 103 -3.27 -6.26 0.12
N GLY A 104 -2.46 -5.96 1.14
CA GLY A 104 -1.10 -6.44 1.29
C GLY A 104 -0.94 -7.28 2.55
N ARG A 105 -0.20 -8.40 2.44
CA ARG A 105 0.23 -9.21 3.58
C ARG A 105 1.65 -8.84 3.98
N VAL A 106 1.90 -8.54 5.24
CA VAL A 106 3.23 -8.18 5.74
C VAL A 106 4.14 -9.42 5.76
N GLU A 107 5.30 -9.37 5.09
CA GLU A 107 6.22 -10.53 5.01
C GLU A 107 6.93 -10.84 6.34
N ASP A 108 7.33 -9.80 7.09
CA ASP A 108 8.21 -9.95 8.27
C ASP A 108 7.50 -10.44 9.56
N GLN A 109 6.23 -10.87 9.47
CA GLN A 109 5.48 -11.40 10.62
C GLN A 109 4.85 -12.78 10.36
N PRO A 110 5.68 -13.84 10.27
CA PRO A 110 5.21 -15.19 9.92
C PRO A 110 4.43 -15.92 11.04
N SER A 111 4.49 -15.49 12.30
CA SER A 111 4.10 -16.34 13.44
C SER A 111 2.63 -16.28 13.92
N SER A 112 1.71 -15.59 13.23
CA SER A 112 0.30 -15.49 13.72
C SER A 112 -0.74 -15.16 12.65
N GLY A 113 -0.77 -15.90 11.53
CA GLY A 113 -1.81 -15.72 10.50
C GLY A 113 -1.58 -14.56 9.52
N GLY A 114 -0.44 -13.87 9.64
CA GLY A 114 -0.02 -12.75 8.79
C GLY A 114 -0.80 -11.47 9.10
N LYS A 115 -0.08 -10.37 9.35
CA LYS A 115 -0.72 -9.06 9.44
C LYS A 115 -1.08 -8.60 8.02
N TYR A 116 -2.30 -8.11 7.84
CA TYR A 116 -2.73 -7.49 6.59
C TYR A 116 -2.81 -5.98 6.74
N TYR A 117 -2.52 -5.29 5.65
CA TYR A 117 -2.79 -3.87 5.48
C TYR A 117 -3.70 -3.70 4.28
N CYS A 118 -4.73 -2.88 4.46
CA CYS A 118 -5.46 -2.33 3.34
C CYS A 118 -4.86 -0.99 2.94
N PHE A 119 -4.70 -0.80 1.64
CA PHE A 119 -4.33 0.46 1.01
C PHE A 119 -5.47 0.90 0.08
N THR A 120 -5.97 2.11 0.29
CA THR A 120 -6.98 2.73 -0.59
C THR A 120 -6.36 3.96 -1.22
N TYR A 121 -6.47 4.14 -2.54
CA TYR A 121 -5.81 5.25 -3.22
C TYR A 121 -6.58 5.79 -4.42
N LYS A 122 -6.31 7.05 -4.76
CA LYS A 122 -6.87 7.76 -5.91
C LYS A 122 -5.78 8.50 -6.65
N GLU A 123 -5.92 8.57 -7.97
CA GLU A 123 -5.13 9.48 -8.78
C GLU A 123 -5.64 10.91 -8.61
N ILE A 124 -4.73 11.86 -8.47
CA ILE A 124 -5.02 13.28 -8.31
C ILE A 124 -4.34 14.02 -9.45
N GLU A 125 -5.15 14.81 -10.17
CA GLU A 125 -4.65 15.67 -11.23
C GLU A 125 -4.17 17.02 -10.67
N ASN A 126 -3.25 17.65 -11.38
CA ASN A 126 -2.76 19.02 -11.11
C ASN A 126 -2.01 19.22 -9.78
N GLU A 127 -1.66 18.15 -9.07
CA GLU A 127 -0.81 18.19 -7.89
C GLU A 127 0.63 17.78 -8.19
N LYS A 128 1.54 18.08 -7.25
CA LYS A 128 2.94 17.63 -7.33
C LYS A 128 3.08 16.11 -7.19
N TYR A 129 2.19 15.49 -6.41
CA TYR A 129 2.06 14.04 -6.27
C TYR A 129 0.97 13.53 -7.23
N ARG A 130 1.10 12.29 -7.72
CA ARG A 130 0.12 11.66 -8.61
C ARG A 130 -0.95 10.91 -7.84
N TYR A 131 -0.62 10.33 -6.69
CA TYR A 131 -1.58 9.53 -5.92
C TYR A 131 -1.68 9.99 -4.48
N LEU A 132 -2.91 10.00 -3.96
CA LEU A 132 -3.20 10.03 -2.54
C LEU A 132 -3.61 8.64 -2.10
N MET A 133 -2.99 8.14 -1.03
CA MET A 133 -3.20 6.80 -0.52
C MET A 133 -3.38 6.83 1.01
N SER A 134 -4.28 6.00 1.53
CA SER A 134 -4.45 5.72 2.96
C SER A 134 -4.10 4.27 3.25
N GLN A 135 -3.63 3.99 4.46
CA GLN A 135 -3.39 2.63 4.96
C GLN A 135 -4.07 2.41 6.30
N THR A 136 -4.74 1.27 6.44
CA THR A 136 -5.30 0.79 7.71
C THR A 136 -4.73 -0.57 8.11
N GLY A 137 -4.60 -0.81 9.42
CA GLY A 137 -4.16 -2.05 10.04
C GLY A 137 -5.19 -3.19 10.02
N THR A 138 -6.03 -3.27 8.99
CA THR A 138 -7.19 -4.18 8.93
C THR A 138 -7.16 -5.09 7.71
N ASP A 139 -7.85 -6.22 7.80
CA ASP A 139 -8.15 -7.15 6.70
C ASP A 139 -9.43 -6.77 5.93
N SER A 140 -10.03 -5.63 6.25
CA SER A 140 -11.17 -5.06 5.54
C SER A 140 -10.81 -3.68 5.01
N CYS A 141 -11.09 -3.46 3.72
CA CYS A 141 -10.88 -2.19 3.05
C CYS A 141 -12.14 -1.32 3.11
N GLY A 142 -12.00 -0.13 3.70
CA GLY A 142 -12.98 0.95 3.70
C GLY A 142 -12.70 1.97 2.59
N GLU A 143 -13.52 3.03 2.56
CA GLU A 143 -13.28 4.18 1.67
C GLU A 143 -11.95 4.87 1.96
N LEU A 144 -11.50 5.74 1.03
CA LEU A 144 -10.30 6.54 1.23
C LEU A 144 -10.51 7.46 2.45
N ASP A 145 -9.71 7.24 3.49
CA ASP A 145 -9.84 7.92 4.76
C ASP A 145 -8.53 8.64 5.11
N PHE A 146 -8.57 9.98 5.16
CA PHE A 146 -7.42 10.79 5.54
C PHE A 146 -7.17 10.81 7.05
N SER A 147 -8.08 10.25 7.85
CA SER A 147 -7.91 9.98 9.27
C SER A 147 -7.37 8.56 9.53
N ALA A 148 -7.03 7.80 8.48
CA ALA A 148 -6.40 6.50 8.60
C ALA A 148 -5.05 6.56 9.34
N GLU A 149 -4.60 5.39 9.84
CA GLU A 149 -3.35 5.26 10.59
C GLU A 149 -2.16 5.92 9.90
N LYS A 150 -2.09 5.77 8.57
CA LYS A 150 -1.12 6.43 7.71
C LYS A 150 -1.75 6.90 6.42
N THR A 151 -1.31 8.06 5.94
CA THR A 151 -1.60 8.56 4.60
C THR A 151 -0.31 8.82 3.85
N TYR A 152 -0.38 8.79 2.52
CA TYR A 152 0.76 8.89 1.63
C TYR A 152 0.42 9.81 0.45
N LYS A 153 1.39 10.64 0.08
CA LYS A 153 1.43 11.36 -1.19
C LYS A 153 2.50 10.71 -2.05
N VAL A 154 2.11 9.97 -3.09
CA VAL A 154 3.03 9.22 -3.96
C VAL A 154 3.30 10.02 -5.23
N TYR A 155 4.58 10.28 -5.51
CA TYR A 155 5.03 11.11 -6.61
C TYR A 155 5.26 10.29 -7.88
N ASP A 156 5.15 10.96 -9.03
CA ASP A 156 5.50 10.36 -10.33
C ASP A 156 7.02 10.44 -10.57
N GLU A 157 7.60 9.43 -11.24
CA GLU A 157 9.03 9.38 -11.60
C GLU A 157 9.39 10.53 -12.55
N THR A 158 8.44 10.99 -13.37
CA THR A 158 8.68 12.07 -14.36
C THR A 158 8.54 13.48 -13.80
N LYS A 159 8.00 13.61 -12.59
CA LYS A 159 7.82 14.89 -11.87
C LYS A 159 8.51 14.83 -10.52
N GLY A 160 9.68 14.19 -10.48
CA GLY A 160 10.53 14.13 -9.31
C GLY A 160 10.54 15.47 -8.60
N ILE A 161 10.42 15.43 -7.27
CA ILE A 161 10.61 16.57 -6.41
C ILE A 161 11.88 17.24 -6.93
N VAL A 162 11.75 18.44 -7.54
CA VAL A 162 12.90 19.30 -7.78
C VAL A 162 13.38 19.59 -6.39
N LEU A 163 14.34 18.77 -5.97
CA LEU A 163 15.05 18.93 -4.74
C LEU A 163 15.69 20.30 -4.87
N SER A 164 15.04 21.28 -4.25
CA SER A 164 15.69 22.50 -3.80
C SER A 164 16.70 22.15 -2.70
N PHE A 165 17.55 21.14 -2.95
CA PHE A 165 18.85 21.07 -2.31
C PHE A 165 19.63 22.20 -2.95
N ILE A 166 19.68 23.30 -2.22
CA ILE A 166 20.69 24.33 -2.36
C ILE A 166 22.03 23.60 -2.49
N LEU A 167 22.54 23.55 -3.73
CA LEU A 167 23.92 23.24 -4.03
C LEU A 167 24.75 24.34 -3.35
N TYR A 168 25.11 24.16 -2.09
CA TYR A 168 26.29 24.83 -1.58
C TYR A 168 27.48 24.15 -2.25
N LYS A 169 27.95 24.79 -3.32
CA LYS A 169 29.23 24.53 -3.93
C LYS A 169 30.30 24.79 -2.87
N VAL A 170 31.09 23.76 -2.57
CA VAL A 170 32.33 23.85 -1.77
C VAL A 170 33.31 24.78 -2.48
#